data_AF-A0A7Y3IAU7-F1
#
_entry.id   AF-A0A7Y3IAU7-F1
#
_cell.length_a   1.000
_cell.length_b   1.000
_cell.length_c   1.000
_cell.angle_alpha   90.00
_cell.angle_beta   90.00
_cell.angle_gamma   90.00
#
_symmetry.space_group_name_H-M   'P 1'
#
loop_
_entity.id
_entity.type
_entity.pdbx_description
1 polymer ?
#
loop_
_entity_poly.entity_id
_entity_poly.type
_entity_poly.pdbx_seq_one_letter_code
_entity_poly.pdbx_strand_id
1 'polypeptide(L)'
;MRRSSSVLLATTAALLLAVPGPLGAQDLDDLKDEVAGMVEANSKMVQEIIDMLYSFGELGMQEFETQRYLTGLLEEQGFAIELGVAGMPSAWTARWSHGTGGPVIALGSDVDGIPQSNQKPGVGYRDPILD
;
A
#
# COMPACT_ATOMS: atom_id res chain seq x y z
N MET A 1 29.15 11.72 -76.46
CA MET A 1 27.74 11.52 -76.07
C MET A 1 27.72 10.51 -74.92
N ARG A 2 26.94 10.86 -73.89
CA ARG A 2 26.76 10.17 -72.59
C ARG A 2 26.57 8.65 -72.75
N ARG A 3 27.06 7.82 -71.82
CA ARG A 3 26.36 7.34 -70.61
C ARG A 3 27.29 6.30 -69.94
N SER A 4 27.27 5.99 -68.66
CA SER A 4 26.87 6.60 -67.40
C SER A 4 27.30 5.57 -66.36
N SER A 5 27.98 6.00 -65.31
CA SER A 5 28.46 5.21 -64.18
C SER A 5 27.33 4.43 -63.50
N SER A 6 27.61 3.25 -62.94
CA SER A 6 26.78 2.63 -61.90
C SER A 6 27.62 1.69 -61.04
N VAL A 7 28.15 2.25 -59.96
CA VAL A 7 28.63 1.54 -58.77
C VAL A 7 27.40 1.07 -58.02
N LEU A 8 27.24 -0.24 -57.79
CA LEU A 8 26.30 -0.75 -56.77
C LEU A 8 27.10 -1.16 -55.54
N LEU A 9 27.14 -0.25 -54.57
CA LEU A 9 27.63 -0.51 -53.22
C LEU A 9 26.48 -1.17 -52.44
N ALA A 10 26.63 -2.44 -52.09
CA ALA A 10 25.68 -3.13 -51.23
C ALA A 10 25.86 -2.65 -49.78
N THR A 11 25.07 -1.69 -49.33
CA THR A 11 24.97 -1.31 -47.92
C THR A 11 23.99 -2.22 -47.21
N THR A 12 24.50 -3.28 -46.59
CA THR A 12 23.80 -4.04 -45.55
C THR A 12 23.59 -3.13 -44.34
N ALA A 13 22.35 -2.68 -44.13
CA ALA A 13 21.94 -2.02 -42.90
C ALA A 13 21.84 -3.09 -41.80
N ALA A 14 22.84 -3.13 -40.92
CA ALA A 14 22.76 -3.89 -39.68
C ALA A 14 21.76 -3.19 -38.74
N LEU A 15 20.54 -3.73 -38.67
CA LEU A 15 19.55 -3.36 -37.68
C LEU A 15 20.04 -3.91 -36.33
N LEU A 16 20.72 -3.06 -35.54
CA LEU A 16 21.03 -3.33 -34.14
C LEU A 16 19.70 -3.45 -33.39
N LEU A 17 19.25 -4.69 -33.18
CA LEU A 17 18.28 -5.00 -32.14
C LEU A 17 18.91 -4.56 -30.82
N ALA A 18 18.43 -3.45 -30.26
CA ALA A 18 18.65 -3.12 -28.87
C ALA A 18 18.00 -4.23 -28.04
N VAL A 19 18.77 -5.26 -27.70
CA VAL A 19 18.37 -6.24 -26.70
C VAL A 19 18.24 -5.46 -25.40
N PRO A 20 17.03 -5.31 -24.81
CA PRO A 20 16.93 -4.73 -23.50
C PRO A 20 17.81 -5.60 -22.58
N GLY A 21 18.79 -4.97 -21.94
CA GLY A 21 19.62 -5.63 -20.94
C GLY A 21 18.73 -6.24 -19.85
N PRO A 22 19.23 -7.22 -19.07
CA PRO A 22 18.47 -7.74 -17.95
C PRO A 22 18.03 -6.56 -17.08
N LEU A 23 16.71 -6.43 -16.86
CA LEU A 23 16.15 -5.59 -15.82
C LEU A 23 16.83 -6.03 -14.52
N GLY A 24 17.86 -5.28 -14.10
CA GLY A 24 18.60 -5.58 -12.90
C GLY A 24 17.63 -5.59 -11.73
N ALA A 25 17.62 -6.68 -10.96
CA ALA A 25 16.94 -6.70 -9.68
C ALA A 25 17.46 -5.50 -8.87
N GLN A 26 16.55 -4.66 -8.37
CA GLN A 26 16.93 -3.58 -7.46
C GLN A 26 17.57 -4.19 -6.21
N ASP A 27 18.56 -3.49 -5.65
CA ASP A 27 19.18 -3.92 -4.40
C ASP A 27 18.13 -3.90 -3.28
N LEU A 28 18.11 -4.96 -2.46
CA LEU A 28 17.10 -5.11 -1.42
C LEU A 28 17.25 -4.04 -0.32
N ASP A 29 18.48 -3.62 -0.02
CA ASP A 29 18.72 -2.64 1.03
C ASP A 29 18.33 -1.24 0.53
N ASP A 30 18.60 -0.91 -0.74
CA ASP A 30 18.08 0.33 -1.36
C ASP A 30 16.54 0.38 -1.32
N LEU A 31 15.85 -0.73 -1.62
CA LEU A 31 14.40 -0.83 -1.54
C LEU A 31 13.86 -0.63 -0.11
N LYS A 32 14.55 -1.15 0.90
CA LYS A 32 14.15 -0.95 2.32
C LYS A 32 14.32 0.49 2.73
N ASP A 33 15.41 1.14 2.32
CA ASP A 33 15.67 2.55 2.62
C ASP A 33 14.61 3.45 1.96
N GLU A 34 14.22 3.16 0.72
CA GLU A 34 13.12 3.85 0.03
C GLU A 34 11.81 3.70 0.82
N VAL A 35 11.42 2.47 1.18
CA VAL A 35 10.21 2.20 1.95
C VAL A 35 10.25 2.87 3.32
N ALA A 36 11.40 2.88 4.01
CA ALA A 36 11.56 3.57 5.29
C ALA A 36 11.33 5.09 5.14
N GLY A 37 11.86 5.70 4.08
CA GLY A 37 11.59 7.10 3.76
C GLY A 37 10.12 7.39 3.48
N MET A 38 9.43 6.48 2.79
CA MET A 38 7.98 6.58 2.56
C MET A 38 7.18 6.49 3.86
N VAL A 39 7.55 5.59 4.78
CA VAL A 39 6.90 5.47 6.09
C VAL A 39 7.07 6.76 6.89
N GLU A 40 8.29 7.31 6.94
CA GLU A 40 8.58 8.55 7.67
C GLU A 40 7.77 9.74 7.10
N ALA A 41 7.70 9.86 5.77
CA ALA A 41 6.90 10.89 5.10
C ALA A 41 5.40 10.80 5.43
N ASN A 42 4.90 9.62 5.78
CA ASN A 42 3.51 9.36 6.16
C ASN A 42 3.25 9.41 7.67
N SER A 43 4.25 9.73 8.49
CA SER A 43 4.15 9.77 9.96
C SER A 43 2.95 10.59 10.47
N LYS A 44 2.63 11.72 9.83
CA LYS A 44 1.50 12.55 10.22
C LYS A 44 0.14 11.86 10.00
N MET A 45 -0.04 11.22 8.85
CA MET A 45 -1.24 10.44 8.56
C MET A 45 -1.39 9.30 9.55
N VAL A 46 -0.29 8.59 9.86
CA VAL A 46 -0.29 7.50 10.85
C VAL A 46 -0.69 8.01 12.24
N GLN A 47 -0.15 9.16 12.66
CA GLN A 47 -0.55 9.80 13.92
C GLN A 47 -2.05 10.08 13.95
N GLU A 48 -2.61 10.67 12.90
CA GLU A 48 -4.04 10.99 12.84
C GLU A 48 -4.91 9.73 12.86
N ILE A 49 -4.49 8.66 12.19
CA ILE A 49 -5.19 7.37 12.26
C ILE A 49 -5.21 6.85 13.71
N ILE A 50 -4.07 6.90 14.41
CA ILE A 50 -3.97 6.48 15.80
C ILE A 50 -4.90 7.32 16.69
N ASP A 51 -4.88 8.64 16.55
CA ASP A 51 -5.72 9.55 17.34
C ASP A 51 -7.22 9.29 17.10
N MET A 52 -7.62 9.03 15.84
CA MET A 52 -9.01 8.73 15.49
C MET A 52 -9.47 7.39 16.06
N LEU A 53 -8.69 6.32 15.91
CA LEU A 53 -9.03 5.00 16.44
C LEU A 53 -9.22 5.01 17.97
N TYR A 54 -8.31 5.68 18.69
CA TYR A 54 -8.42 5.86 20.14
C TYR A 54 -9.64 6.72 20.51
N SER A 55 -9.98 7.72 19.70
CA SER A 55 -11.15 8.56 19.93
C SER A 55 -12.47 7.82 19.71
N PHE A 56 -12.54 6.89 18.77
CA PHE A 56 -13.72 6.04 18.55
C PHE A 56 -13.88 5.04 19.70
N GLY A 57 -12.81 4.29 20.02
CA GLY A 57 -12.80 3.35 21.15
C GLY A 57 -13.94 2.32 21.11
N GLU A 58 -14.43 1.99 19.91
CA GLU A 58 -15.60 1.11 19.71
C GLU A 58 -15.28 -0.32 20.11
N LEU A 59 -16.20 -0.96 20.83
CA LEU A 59 -16.00 -2.32 21.32
C LEU A 59 -16.10 -3.37 20.20
N GLY A 60 -15.60 -4.57 20.54
CA GLY A 60 -15.82 -5.81 19.81
C GLY A 60 -17.20 -5.92 19.15
N MET A 61 -17.22 -6.13 17.83
CA MET A 61 -18.38 -6.30 16.96
C MET A 61 -19.26 -5.05 16.80
N GLN A 62 -18.76 -3.87 17.18
CA GLN A 62 -19.48 -2.59 17.14
C GLN A 62 -18.65 -1.47 16.49
N GLU A 63 -17.57 -1.80 15.79
CA GLU A 63 -16.55 -0.89 15.25
C GLU A 63 -16.97 -0.21 13.94
N PHE A 64 -18.16 0.40 13.91
CA PHE A 64 -18.73 0.95 12.68
C PHE A 64 -18.06 2.25 12.24
N GLU A 65 -17.71 3.14 13.17
CA GLU A 65 -17.00 4.37 12.86
C GLU A 65 -15.56 4.11 12.47
N THR A 66 -14.93 3.15 13.15
CA THR A 66 -13.57 2.66 12.87
C THR A 66 -13.51 1.99 11.50
N GLN A 67 -14.44 1.08 11.20
CA GLN A 67 -14.59 0.47 9.87
C GLN A 67 -14.72 1.56 8.81
N ARG A 68 -15.72 2.45 8.96
CA ARG A 68 -16.01 3.51 7.99
C ARG A 68 -14.80 4.42 7.73
N TYR A 69 -14.09 4.80 8.79
CA TYR A 69 -12.90 5.64 8.68
C TYR A 69 -11.75 4.94 7.94
N LEU A 70 -11.38 3.73 8.36
CA LEU A 70 -10.27 2.99 7.75
C LEU A 70 -10.57 2.55 6.33
N THR A 71 -11.80 2.08 6.05
CA THR A 71 -12.18 1.68 4.68
C THR A 71 -12.19 2.89 3.75
N GLY A 72 -12.63 4.06 4.21
CA GLY A 72 -12.56 5.29 3.42
C GLY A 72 -11.13 5.65 3.01
N LEU A 73 -10.18 5.60 3.94
CA LEU A 73 -8.76 5.83 3.64
C LEU A 73 -8.21 4.81 2.64
N LEU A 74 -8.60 3.54 2.78
CA LEU A 74 -8.18 2.49 1.85
C LEU A 74 -8.78 2.66 0.46
N GLU A 75 -10.05 3.05 0.35
CA GLU A 75 -10.70 3.39 -0.92
C GLU A 75 -10.00 4.56 -1.63
N GLU A 76 -9.63 5.60 -0.88
CA GLU A 76 -8.85 6.73 -1.41
C GLU A 76 -7.50 6.31 -1.99
N GLN A 77 -6.88 5.26 -1.43
CA GLN A 77 -5.64 4.65 -1.94
C GLN A 77 -5.88 3.59 -3.04
N GLY A 78 -7.12 3.44 -3.51
CA GLY A 78 -7.47 2.57 -4.63
C GLY A 78 -7.67 1.09 -4.25
N PHE A 79 -7.91 0.78 -2.98
CA PHE A 79 -8.33 -0.56 -2.57
C PHE A 79 -9.81 -0.77 -2.90
N ALA A 80 -10.16 -1.99 -3.32
CA ALA A 80 -11.54 -2.45 -3.40
C ALA A 80 -11.96 -3.03 -2.04
N ILE A 81 -13.04 -2.49 -1.47
CA ILE A 81 -13.55 -2.90 -0.16
C ILE A 81 -14.72 -3.86 -0.29
N GLU A 82 -14.68 -4.93 0.50
CA GLU A 82 -15.81 -5.83 0.75
C GLU A 82 -16.16 -5.76 2.23
N LEU A 83 -17.33 -5.22 2.55
CA LEU A 83 -17.85 -5.12 3.93
C LEU A 83 -18.65 -6.37 4.31
N GLY A 84 -18.85 -6.60 5.60
CA GLY A 84 -19.74 -7.65 6.10
C GLY A 84 -19.16 -9.06 6.01
N VAL A 85 -17.83 -9.18 5.89
CA VAL A 85 -17.18 -10.48 5.65
C VAL A 85 -17.41 -11.44 6.81
N ALA A 86 -17.53 -12.73 6.49
CA ALA A 86 -17.89 -13.79 7.45
C ALA A 86 -19.19 -13.53 8.23
N GLY A 87 -20.10 -12.68 7.69
CA GLY A 87 -21.36 -12.34 8.33
C GLY A 87 -21.24 -11.34 9.50
N MET A 88 -20.06 -10.73 9.67
CA MET A 88 -19.81 -9.71 10.70
C MET A 88 -19.97 -8.31 10.08
N PRO A 89 -20.99 -7.52 10.47
CA PRO A 89 -21.25 -6.23 9.84
C PRO A 89 -20.09 -5.22 9.91
N SER A 90 -19.32 -5.22 11.01
CA SER A 90 -18.15 -4.34 11.19
C SER A 90 -16.87 -4.88 10.56
N ALA A 91 -16.84 -6.11 10.04
CA ALA A 91 -15.66 -6.67 9.40
C ALA A 91 -15.56 -6.30 7.90
N TRP A 92 -14.35 -6.23 7.37
CA TRP A 92 -14.11 -5.98 5.95
C TRP A 92 -12.89 -6.72 5.41
N THR A 93 -12.80 -6.79 4.08
CA THR A 93 -11.57 -7.13 3.36
C THR A 93 -11.26 -6.02 2.37
N ALA A 94 -10.03 -5.52 2.39
CA ALA A 94 -9.53 -4.57 1.41
C ALA A 94 -8.58 -5.27 0.44
N ARG A 95 -8.79 -5.12 -0.87
CA ARG A 95 -7.96 -5.75 -1.90
C ARG A 95 -7.36 -4.71 -2.82
N TRP A 96 -6.05 -4.80 -3.02
CA TRP A 96 -5.33 -4.03 -4.02
C TRP A 96 -4.47 -4.99 -4.84
N SER A 97 -4.34 -4.73 -6.14
CA SER A 97 -3.59 -5.58 -7.06
C SER A 97 -2.73 -4.75 -8.00
N HIS A 98 -1.48 -5.18 -8.18
CA HIS A 98 -0.57 -4.64 -9.18
C HIS A 98 -0.25 -5.69 -10.24
N GLY A 99 -0.87 -5.58 -11.41
CA GLY A 99 -0.72 -6.55 -12.50
C GLY A 99 -1.43 -7.89 -12.22
N THR A 100 -1.01 -8.94 -12.93
CA THR A 100 -1.63 -10.27 -12.88
C THR A 100 -0.58 -11.37 -12.69
N GLY A 101 -0.90 -12.45 -11.96
CA GLY A 101 -0.08 -13.66 -11.88
C GLY A 101 1.03 -13.67 -10.81
N GLY A 102 0.95 -12.78 -9.81
CA GLY A 102 1.88 -12.72 -8.67
C GLY A 102 1.38 -13.45 -7.40
N PRO A 103 2.21 -13.52 -6.35
CA PRO A 103 1.78 -14.03 -5.04
C PRO A 103 0.71 -13.13 -4.41
N VAL A 104 -0.14 -13.73 -3.59
CA VAL A 104 -1.12 -12.99 -2.77
C VAL A 104 -0.56 -12.90 -1.35
N ILE A 105 -0.45 -11.67 -0.84
CA ILE A 105 -0.05 -11.38 0.55
C ILE A 105 -1.30 -10.89 1.29
N ALA A 106 -1.60 -11.52 2.42
CA ALA A 106 -2.69 -11.12 3.29
C ALA A 106 -2.12 -10.56 4.60
N LEU A 107 -2.61 -9.40 5.01
CA LEU A 107 -2.33 -8.79 6.31
C LEU A 107 -3.65 -8.72 7.08
N GLY A 108 -3.62 -9.11 8.35
CA GLY A 108 -4.78 -9.07 9.25
C GLY A 108 -4.46 -8.25 10.49
N SER A 109 -5.42 -7.45 10.93
CA SER A 109 -5.38 -6.70 12.19
C SER A 109 -6.77 -6.68 12.80
N ASP A 110 -6.80 -6.76 14.13
CA ASP A 110 -7.97 -6.44 14.92
C ASP A 110 -7.95 -4.93 15.20
N VAL A 111 -9.12 -4.29 15.28
CA VAL A 111 -9.26 -2.83 15.44
C VAL A 111 -10.23 -2.46 16.57
N ASP A 112 -10.60 -3.43 17.39
CA ASP A 112 -11.58 -3.26 18.45
C ASP A 112 -10.98 -2.64 19.72
N GLY A 113 -11.79 -1.80 20.34
CA GLY A 113 -11.57 -1.29 21.67
C GLY A 113 -11.78 -2.39 22.71
N ILE A 114 -10.79 -2.57 23.58
CA ILE A 114 -10.87 -3.53 24.67
C ILE A 114 -11.64 -2.90 25.85
N PRO A 115 -12.64 -3.58 26.44
CA PRO A 115 -13.31 -3.11 27.64
C PRO A 115 -12.32 -2.79 28.76
N GLN A 116 -12.53 -1.67 29.45
CA GLN A 116 -11.69 -1.23 30.59
C GLN A 116 -10.26 -0.82 30.22
N SER A 117 -9.90 -0.79 28.94
CA SER A 117 -8.64 -0.20 28.48
C SER A 117 -8.69 1.32 28.50
N ASN A 118 -7.51 1.91 28.64
CA ASN A 118 -7.31 3.35 28.58
C ASN A 118 -7.28 3.80 27.11
N GLN A 119 -8.11 4.78 26.75
CA GLN A 119 -8.14 5.36 25.40
C GLN A 119 -7.26 6.61 25.26
N LYS A 120 -6.11 6.62 25.94
CA LYS A 120 -5.09 7.64 25.75
C LYS A 120 -4.07 7.19 24.67
N PRO A 121 -4.05 7.82 23.48
CA PRO A 121 -3.13 7.43 22.41
C PRO A 121 -1.67 7.69 22.82
N GLY A 122 -0.76 6.87 22.29
CA GLY A 122 0.69 7.03 22.49
C GLY A 122 1.21 6.67 23.89
N VAL A 123 0.40 6.05 24.75
CA VAL A 123 0.79 5.68 26.12
C VAL A 123 0.75 4.16 26.30
N GLY A 124 1.93 3.56 26.47
CA GLY A 124 2.10 2.11 26.73
C GLY A 124 2.12 1.72 28.21
N TYR A 125 1.69 2.61 29.12
CA TYR A 125 1.73 2.42 30.56
C TYR A 125 0.43 2.89 31.24
N ARG A 126 0.26 2.57 32.52
CA ARG A 126 -0.94 3.00 33.27
C ARG A 126 -0.90 4.51 33.51
N ASP A 127 -1.79 5.24 32.86
CA ASP A 127 -1.93 6.69 32.97
C ASP A 127 -3.42 7.09 32.95
N PRO A 128 -4.05 7.33 34.11
CA PRO A 128 -5.50 7.52 34.18
C PRO A 128 -5.97 8.77 33.40
N ILE A 129 -7.09 8.64 32.68
CA ILE A 129 -7.71 9.78 31.97
C ILE A 129 -8.40 10.75 32.94
N LEU A 130 -8.89 10.24 34.06
CA LEU A 130 -9.58 10.99 35.11
C LEU A 130 -8.90 10.74 36.45
N ASP A 131 -8.84 11.77 37.29
CA ASP A 131 -8.30 11.72 38.65
C ASP A 131 -9.16 10.89 39.63
#